data_AF-R9UB70-F1
#
_entry.id   AF-R9UB70-F1
#
_cell.length_a   1.000
_cell.length_b   1.000
_cell.length_c   1.000
_cell.angle_alpha   90.00
_cell.angle_beta   90.00
_cell.angle_gamma   90.00
#
_symmetry.space_group_name_H-M   'P 1'
#
loop_
_entity.id
_entity.type
_entity.pdbx_description
1 polymer ?
#
loop_
_entity_poly.entity_id
_entity_poly.type
_entity_poly.pdbx_seq_one_letter_code
_entity_poly.pdbx_strand_id
1 'polypeptide(L)'
;YIPVYMEESRAIVDKIPSGQPTNIFHLLGRTTLAIICRTGIGASCTHAQCNRFMSDMERVLRAWQQRIFKPWLMIDWLFRRSRLCRVHDAGIKGLRDFAWSMVEERRRI
;
A
#
# COMPACT_ATOMS: atom_id res chain seq x y z
N TYR A 1 -3.20 -3.88 20.97
CA TYR A 1 -2.89 -4.65 19.74
C TYR A 1 -4.00 -5.65 19.39
N ILE A 2 -4.25 -6.70 20.19
CA ILE A 2 -5.32 -7.68 19.95
C ILE A 2 -6.72 -7.06 19.71
N PRO A 3 -7.20 -6.07 20.49
CA PRO A 3 -8.53 -5.50 20.27
C PRO A 3 -8.66 -4.78 18.92
N VAL A 4 -7.64 -4.02 18.50
CA VAL A 4 -7.59 -3.35 17.19
C VAL A 4 -7.63 -4.36 16.05
N TYR A 5 -6.88 -5.46 16.19
CA TYR A 5 -6.90 -6.54 15.20
C TYR A 5 -8.29 -7.18 15.08
N MET A 6 -8.97 -7.43 16.19
CA MET A 6 -10.32 -8.00 16.17
C MET A 6 -11.37 -7.05 15.60
N GLU A 7 -11.28 -5.75 15.90
CA GLU A 7 -12.18 -4.72 15.36
C GLU A 7 -12.07 -4.65 13.83
N GLU A 8 -10.84 -4.53 13.32
CA GLU A 8 -10.56 -4.43 11.90
C GLU A 8 -10.88 -5.74 11.14
N SER A 9 -10.64 -6.89 11.76
CA SER A 9 -10.99 -8.20 11.19
C SER A 9 -12.50 -8.38 11.04
N ARG A 10 -13.29 -8.00 12.05
CA ARG A 10 -14.76 -8.05 11.97
C ARG A 10 -15.29 -7.16 10.84
N ALA A 11 -14.76 -5.95 10.70
CA ALA A 11 -15.14 -5.03 9.64
C ALA A 11 -14.82 -5.54 8.22
N ILE A 12 -13.86 -6.47 8.06
CA ILE A 12 -13.61 -7.16 6.79
C ILE A 12 -14.66 -8.23 6.53
N VAL A 13 -14.93 -9.08 7.52
CA VAL A 13 -15.84 -10.24 7.37
C VAL A 13 -17.21 -9.77 6.92
N ASP A 14 -17.70 -8.65 7.45
CA ASP A 14 -18.97 -8.03 7.06
C ASP A 14 -18.99 -7.54 5.60
N LYS A 15 -17.83 -7.30 4.99
CA LYS A 15 -17.69 -6.80 3.62
C LYS A 15 -17.47 -7.92 2.59
N ILE A 16 -17.29 -9.16 3.02
CA ILE A 16 -17.11 -10.30 2.12
C ILE A 16 -18.49 -10.85 1.76
N PRO A 17 -18.90 -10.80 0.47
CA PRO A 17 -20.17 -11.38 0.06
C PRO A 17 -20.13 -12.91 0.19
N SER A 18 -21.17 -13.49 0.79
CA SER A 18 -21.29 -14.94 0.93
C SER A 18 -21.60 -15.60 -0.41
N GLY A 19 -20.96 -16.74 -0.69
CA GLY A 19 -21.29 -17.61 -1.83
C GLY A 19 -20.70 -17.20 -3.19
N GLN A 20 -19.89 -16.14 -3.27
CA GLN A 20 -19.21 -15.74 -4.51
C GLN A 20 -17.68 -15.72 -4.38
N PRO A 21 -16.93 -16.19 -5.42
CA PRO A 21 -15.49 -16.02 -5.46
C PRO A 21 -15.13 -14.53 -5.43
N THR A 22 -14.53 -14.08 -4.33
CA THR A 22 -14.18 -12.67 -4.12
C THR A 22 -12.67 -12.54 -4.00
N ASN A 23 -12.06 -11.63 -4.76
CA ASN A 23 -10.66 -11.30 -4.58
C ASN A 23 -10.46 -10.48 -3.30
N ILE A 24 -10.03 -11.15 -2.24
CA ILE A 24 -9.79 -10.54 -0.94
C ILE A 24 -8.44 -9.82 -0.83
N PHE A 25 -7.56 -9.90 -1.83
CA PHE A 25 -6.19 -9.39 -1.72
C PHE A 25 -6.14 -7.89 -1.42
N HIS A 26 -6.92 -7.10 -2.16
CA HIS A 26 -7.00 -5.65 -1.92
C HIS A 26 -7.71 -5.33 -0.60
N LEU A 27 -8.72 -6.11 -0.22
CA LEU A 27 -9.45 -5.92 1.03
C LEU A 27 -8.53 -6.18 2.24
N LEU A 28 -7.83 -7.31 2.21
CA LEU A 28 -6.88 -7.71 3.23
C LEU A 28 -5.73 -6.71 3.33
N GLY A 29 -5.11 -6.33 2.20
CA GLY A 29 -4.00 -5.39 2.19
C GLY A 29 -4.36 -4.02 2.79
N ARG A 30 -5.57 -3.52 2.52
CA ARG A 30 -6.06 -2.26 3.13
C ARG A 30 -6.21 -2.39 4.63
N THR A 31 -6.81 -3.48 5.11
CA THR A 31 -7.03 -3.66 6.53
C THR A 31 -5.74 -3.93 7.28
N THR A 32 -4.83 -4.72 6.71
CA THR A 32 -3.48 -4.89 7.26
C THR A 32 -2.79 -3.54 7.38
N LEU A 33 -2.88 -2.67 6.37
CA LEU A 33 -2.32 -1.33 6.45
C LEU A 33 -2.98 -0.49 7.55
N ALA A 34 -4.31 -0.51 7.66
CA ALA A 34 -5.05 0.21 8.70
C ALA A 34 -4.62 -0.24 10.11
N ILE A 35 -4.47 -1.55 10.32
CA ILE A 35 -3.96 -2.13 11.57
C ILE A 35 -2.54 -1.63 11.84
N ILE A 36 -1.64 -1.65 10.85
CA ILE A 36 -0.26 -1.18 11.01
C ILE A 36 -0.21 0.32 11.33
N CYS A 37 -1.01 1.14 10.65
CA CYS A 37 -1.08 2.58 10.94
C CYS A 37 -1.57 2.83 12.37
N ARG A 38 -2.67 2.17 12.78
CA ARG A 38 -3.23 2.35 14.13
C ARG A 38 -2.30 1.83 15.22
N THR A 39 -1.68 0.68 15.01
CA THR A 39 -0.88 0.00 16.05
C THR A 39 0.58 0.43 16.08
N GLY A 40 1.22 0.59 14.91
CA GLY A 40 2.64 0.91 14.79
C GLY A 40 2.91 2.41 14.74
N ILE A 41 2.09 3.18 14.02
CA ILE A 41 2.28 4.63 13.88
C ILE A 41 1.49 5.39 14.96
N GLY A 42 0.33 4.87 15.36
CA GLY A 42 -0.60 5.56 16.25
C GLY A 42 -1.47 6.59 15.51
N ALA A 43 -1.68 6.39 14.20
CA ALA A 43 -2.53 7.24 13.36
C ALA A 43 -3.52 6.38 12.57
N SER A 44 -4.66 6.95 12.18
CA SER A 44 -5.67 6.25 11.39
C SER A 44 -5.59 6.65 9.92
N CYS A 45 -5.56 5.68 8.99
CA CYS A 45 -5.71 5.96 7.56
C CYS A 45 -7.18 5.85 7.14
N THR A 46 -7.65 6.81 6.34
CA THR A 46 -8.97 6.72 5.70
C THR A 46 -8.96 5.65 4.60
N HIS A 47 -10.13 5.08 4.31
CA HIS A 47 -10.28 4.07 3.25
C HIS A 47 -9.73 4.51 1.88
N ALA A 48 -9.82 5.80 1.55
CA ALA A 48 -9.28 6.37 0.32
C ALA A 48 -7.74 6.45 0.32
N GLN A 49 -7.15 6.86 1.45
CA GLN A 49 -5.70 6.90 1.61
C GLN A 49 -5.10 5.49 1.55
N CYS A 50 -5.68 4.51 2.26
CA CYS A 50 -5.18 3.14 2.23
C CYS A 50 -5.32 2.52 0.81
N ASN A 51 -6.37 2.87 0.05
CA ASN A 51 -6.52 2.47 -1.36
C ASN A 51 -5.44 3.06 -2.26
N ARG A 52 -5.17 4.36 -2.13
CA ARG A 52 -4.14 5.04 -2.90
C ARG A 52 -2.76 4.44 -2.61
N PHE A 53 -2.44 4.18 -1.34
CA PHE A 53 -1.22 3.49 -0.94
C PHE A 53 -1.08 2.13 -1.63
N MET A 54 -2.13 1.30 -1.59
CA MET A 54 -2.10 -0.02 -2.24
C MET A 54 -1.87 0.08 -3.76
N SER A 55 -2.51 1.04 -4.43
CA SER A 55 -2.32 1.26 -5.87
C SER A 55 -0.90 1.72 -6.21
N ASP A 56 -0.35 2.65 -5.43
CA ASP A 56 1.02 3.14 -5.63
C ASP A 56 2.05 2.04 -5.31
N MET A 57 1.79 1.21 -4.28
CA MET A 57 2.61 0.05 -3.95
C MET A 57 2.59 -0.99 -5.08
N GLU A 58 1.43 -1.26 -5.66
CA GLU A 58 1.31 -2.17 -6.80
C GLU A 58 2.12 -1.69 -8.01
N ARG A 59 2.11 -0.38 -8.30
CA ARG A 59 2.91 0.22 -9.37
C ARG A 59 4.41 0.03 -9.14
N VAL A 60 4.87 0.27 -7.90
CA VAL A 60 6.27 0.07 -7.51
C VAL A 60 6.65 -1.40 -7.63
N LEU A 61 5.83 -2.32 -7.09
CA LEU A 61 6.10 -3.76 -7.13
C LEU A 61 6.10 -4.30 -8.56
N ARG A 62 5.17 -3.88 -9.42
CA ARG A 62 5.17 -4.24 -10.84
C ARG A 62 6.42 -3.72 -11.55
N ALA A 63 6.85 -2.50 -11.25
CA ALA A 63 8.09 -1.96 -11.81
C ALA A 63 9.32 -2.72 -11.34
N TRP A 64 9.35 -3.11 -10.06
CA TRP A 64 10.42 -3.91 -9.48
C TRP A 64 10.47 -5.32 -10.06
N GLN A 65 9.31 -5.99 -10.18
CA GLN A 65 9.18 -7.29 -10.82
C GLN A 65 9.71 -7.26 -12.27
N GLN A 66 9.34 -6.23 -13.04
CA GLN A 66 9.85 -6.04 -14.40
C GLN A 66 11.37 -5.83 -14.45
N ARG A 67 11.95 -5.21 -13.41
CA ARG A 67 13.39 -4.99 -13.29
C ARG A 67 14.14 -6.29 -12.98
N ILE A 68 13.58 -7.14 -12.12
CA ILE A 68 14.15 -8.45 -11.78
C ILE A 68 14.21 -9.36 -13.02
N PHE A 69 13.13 -9.41 -13.82
CA PHE A 69 13.07 -10.29 -14.99
C PHE A 69 13.78 -9.75 -16.24
N LYS A 70 14.28 -8.51 -16.23
CA LYS A 70 14.94 -7.89 -17.38
C LYS A 70 16.35 -7.42 -16.99
N PRO A 71 17.38 -8.26 -17.20
CA PRO A 71 18.75 -7.96 -16.78
C PRO A 71 19.27 -6.60 -17.26
N TRP A 72 18.88 -6.12 -18.45
CA TRP A 72 19.28 -4.80 -18.95
C TRP A 72 18.67 -3.62 -18.17
N LEU A 73 17.54 -3.82 -17.47
CA LEU A 73 16.95 -2.82 -16.58
C LEU A 73 17.58 -2.84 -15.17
N MET A 74 18.47 -3.80 -14.87
CA MET A 74 19.26 -3.76 -13.62
C MET A 74 20.22 -2.57 -13.64
N ILE A 75 20.78 -2.24 -14.81
CA ILE A 75 21.69 -1.11 -15.01
C ILE A 75 20.93 0.20 -14.78
N ASP A 76 21.34 0.96 -13.75
CA ASP A 76 20.63 2.16 -13.30
C ASP A 76 20.46 3.22 -14.40
N TRP A 77 21.44 3.39 -15.28
CA TRP A 77 21.34 4.37 -16.37
C TRP A 77 20.23 4.02 -17.38
N LEU A 78 20.18 2.74 -17.80
CA LEU A 78 19.15 2.25 -18.71
C LEU A 78 17.77 2.31 -18.05
N PHE A 79 17.70 2.01 -16.76
CA PHE A 79 16.46 2.13 -15.99
C PHE A 79 15.98 3.58 -15.90
N ARG A 80 16.84 4.53 -15.53
CA ARG A 80 16.50 5.96 -15.39
C ARG A 80 15.92 6.56 -16.68
N ARG A 81 16.38 6.09 -17.84
CA ARG A 81 15.87 6.53 -19.15
C ARG A 81 14.56 5.85 -19.56
N SER A 82 14.15 4.81 -18.85
CA SER A 82 12.95 4.04 -19.17
C SER A 82 11.68 4.71 -18.63
N ARG A 83 10.55 4.46 -19.30
CA ARG A 83 9.22 4.83 -18.79
C ARG A 83 8.91 4.14 -17.46
N LEU A 84 9.53 3.00 -17.18
CA LEU A 84 9.35 2.22 -15.97
C LEU A 84 9.85 2.96 -14.73
N CYS A 85 10.98 3.67 -14.84
CA CYS A 85 11.49 4.51 -13.76
C CYS A 85 10.50 5.63 -13.40
N ARG A 86 9.88 6.27 -14.40
CA ARG A 86 8.86 7.31 -14.13
C ARG A 86 7.66 6.77 -13.36
N VAL A 87 7.19 5.57 -13.70
CA VAL A 87 6.07 4.92 -13.00
C VAL A 87 6.47 4.51 -11.58
N HIS A 88 7.66 3.93 -11.43
CA HIS A 88 8.23 3.59 -10.13
C HIS A 88 8.36 4.81 -9.23
N ASP A 89 8.99 5.88 -9.72
CA ASP A 89 9.25 7.09 -8.92
C ASP A 89 7.97 7.84 -8.56
N ALA A 90 6.97 7.84 -9.44
CA ALA A 90 5.64 8.36 -9.12
C ALA A 90 4.97 7.56 -7.99
N GLY A 91 5.08 6.22 -8.04
CA GLY A 91 4.57 5.35 -6.97
C GLY A 91 5.31 5.56 -5.66
N ILE A 92 6.65 5.61 -5.67
CA ILE A 92 7.47 5.89 -4.49
C ILE A 92 7.13 7.25 -3.89
N LYS A 93 6.89 8.27 -4.73
CA LYS A 93 6.44 9.58 -4.25
C LYS A 93 5.10 9.45 -3.50
N GLY A 94 4.12 8.76 -4.08
CA GLY A 94 2.83 8.52 -3.43
C GLY A 94 2.94 7.79 -2.09
N LEU A 95 3.78 6.75 -2.01
CA LEU A 95 4.04 6.02 -0.76
C LEU A 95 4.70 6.91 0.30
N ARG A 96 5.66 7.75 -0.10
CA ARG A 96 6.34 8.70 0.79
C ARG A 96 5.39 9.78 1.29
N ASP A 97 4.57 10.33 0.40
CA ASP A 97 3.56 11.34 0.74
C ASP A 97 2.54 10.75 1.73
N PHE A 98 2.11 9.50 1.54
CA PHE A 98 1.27 8.79 2.51
C PHE A 98 1.97 8.64 3.86
N ALA A 99 3.21 8.16 3.89
CA ALA A 99 3.95 7.99 5.14
C ALA A 99 4.09 9.31 5.91
N TRP A 100 4.42 10.41 5.21
CA TRP A 100 4.47 11.74 5.82
C TRP A 100 3.11 12.19 6.35
N SER A 101 2.03 11.94 5.61
CA SER A 101 0.69 12.28 6.09
C SER A 101 0.32 11.56 7.40
N MET A 102 0.75 10.30 7.58
CA MET A 102 0.50 9.53 8.80
C MET A 102 1.35 10.02 9.97
N VAL A 103 2.60 10.41 9.73
CA VAL A 103 3.46 11.01 10.75
C VAL A 103 2.92 12.36 11.19
N GLU A 104 2.43 13.18 10.25
CA GLU A 104 1.86 14.48 10.54
C GLU A 104 0.54 14.34 11.32
N GLU A 105 -0.32 13.40 10.93
CA GLU A 105 -1.55 13.08 11.67
C GLU A 105 -1.24 12.70 13.12
N ARG A 106 -0.24 11.84 13.33
CA ARG A 106 0.21 11.44 14.67
C ARG A 106 0.67 12.63 15.51
N ARG A 107 1.31 13.64 14.91
CA ARG A 107 1.81 14.82 15.63
C ARG A 107 0.69 15.76 16.09
N ARG A 108 -0.48 15.68 15.47
CA ARG A 108 -1.65 16.51 15.79
C ARG A 108 -2.52 15.94 16.91
N ILE A 109 -2.34 14.66 17.22
CA ILE A 109 -3.02 13.90 18.29
C ILE A 109 -2.15 13.96 19.54
#